data_AF-A0A842RMS9-F1
#
_entry.id   AF-A0A842RMS9-F1
#
_cell.length_a   1.000
_cell.length_b   1.000
_cell.length_c   1.000
_cell.angle_alpha   90.00
_cell.angle_beta   90.00
_cell.angle_gamma   90.00
#
_symmetry.space_group_name_H-M   'P 1'
#
loop_
_entity.id
_entity.type
_entity.pdbx_description
1 polymer ?
#
loop_
_entity_poly.entity_id
_entity_poly.type
_entity_poly.pdbx_seq_one_letter_code
_entity_poly.pdbx_strand_id
1 'polypeptide(L)'
;MELEKLQDVQIICPKGKKRKILKVPEKIINQSKQLTTISIPSGLVCEHSFQAFVDKNFQVRGYQMVDFELSKMEIYEGKSDISEEEVEEADDISKFTSSSLFDEIINLLRGFVDDKDILGSAILTVNGKVLYSSLPQNTLFSTMKEFEVRNEKKLVAVRRMFLELENRMTVCSNYMDLDEVNFILVLVYSPKIKLGMGNLLLRQLAKKIESLN
;
A
#
# COMPACT_ATOMS: atom_id res chain seq x y z
N MET A 1 15.40 -6.23 33.55
CA MET A 1 14.62 -6.63 32.36
C MET A 1 13.57 -7.63 32.81
N GLU A 2 12.29 -7.24 32.86
CA GLU A 2 11.21 -8.20 33.12
C GLU A 2 11.05 -9.12 31.90
N LEU A 3 11.08 -10.43 32.12
CA LEU A 3 10.73 -11.43 31.11
C LEU A 3 9.23 -11.33 30.81
N GLU A 4 8.88 -11.08 29.56
CA GLU A 4 7.49 -10.98 29.12
C GLU A 4 6.82 -12.36 29.18
N LYS A 5 5.77 -12.51 30.00
CA LYS A 5 5.01 -13.77 30.10
C LYS A 5 4.18 -13.97 28.83
N LEU A 6 4.49 -15.03 28.10
CA LEU A 6 3.76 -15.48 26.93
C LEU A 6 2.79 -16.60 27.31
N GLN A 7 1.61 -16.59 26.70
CA GLN A 7 0.59 -17.61 26.87
C GLN A 7 0.15 -18.18 25.53
N ASP A 8 -0.21 -19.45 25.51
CA ASP A 8 -0.64 -20.16 24.32
C ASP A 8 -2.13 -19.91 24.07
N VAL A 9 -2.45 -19.39 22.88
CA VAL A 9 -3.83 -19.18 22.42
C VAL A 9 -4.07 -20.04 21.19
N GLN A 10 -5.06 -20.93 21.25
CA GLN A 10 -5.44 -21.77 20.11
C GLN A 10 -6.35 -20.99 19.16
N ILE A 11 -5.84 -20.69 17.97
CA ILE A 11 -6.59 -20.03 16.90
C ILE A 11 -7.07 -21.06 15.89
N ILE A 12 -8.34 -20.96 15.51
CA ILE A 12 -8.97 -21.79 14.48
C ILE A 12 -9.53 -20.88 13.40
N CYS A 13 -9.14 -21.09 12.14
CA CYS A 13 -9.73 -20.35 11.04
C CYS A 13 -11.23 -20.66 10.93
N PRO A 14 -12.13 -19.66 10.96
CA PRO A 14 -13.56 -19.90 10.86
C PRO A 14 -13.98 -20.47 9.49
N LYS A 15 -13.25 -20.16 8.40
CA LYS A 15 -13.52 -20.62 7.04
C LYS A 15 -12.84 -21.97 6.71
N GLY A 16 -11.52 -22.06 6.86
CA GLY A 16 -10.73 -23.24 6.49
C GLY A 16 -10.55 -24.29 7.59
N LYS A 17 -10.99 -24.01 8.83
CA LYS A 17 -10.88 -24.89 10.03
C LYS A 17 -9.46 -25.33 10.43
N LYS A 18 -8.41 -24.85 9.75
CA LYS A 18 -7.00 -25.03 10.15
C LYS A 18 -6.77 -24.42 11.52
N ARG A 19 -5.89 -25.05 12.32
CA ARG A 19 -5.61 -24.68 13.71
C ARG A 19 -4.14 -24.32 13.87
N LYS A 20 -3.85 -23.32 14.69
CA LYS A 20 -2.49 -22.96 15.09
C LYS A 20 -2.49 -22.44 16.52
N ILE A 21 -1.44 -22.75 17.28
CA ILE A 21 -1.22 -22.18 18.61
C ILE A 21 -0.34 -20.95 18.42
N LEU A 22 -0.81 -19.79 18.90
CA LEU A 22 -0.06 -18.54 18.89
C LEU A 22 0.38 -18.20 20.31
N LYS A 23 1.62 -17.72 20.45
CA LYS A 23 2.14 -17.20 21.72
C LYS A 23 1.83 -15.71 21.82
N VAL A 24 0.95 -15.35 22.75
CA VAL A 24 0.49 -13.96 22.93
C VAL A 24 0.96 -13.45 24.30
N PRO A 25 1.57 -12.25 24.37
CA PRO A 25 1.90 -11.62 25.64
C PRO A 25 0.66 -11.37 26.51
N GLU A 26 0.73 -11.78 27.78
CA GLU A 26 -0.33 -11.57 28.78
C GLU A 26 -0.69 -10.07 28.92
N LYS A 27 0.31 -9.19 28.80
CA LYS A 27 0.13 -7.73 28.85
C LYS A 27 -0.84 -7.22 27.77
N ILE A 28 -0.86 -7.80 26.57
CA ILE A 28 -1.75 -7.37 25.48
C ILE A 28 -3.20 -7.78 25.78
N ILE A 29 -3.41 -9.00 26.29
CA ILE A 29 -4.76 -9.50 26.58
C ILE A 29 -5.37 -8.75 27.76
N ASN A 30 -4.58 -8.42 28.79
CA ASN A 30 -5.05 -7.75 30.00
C ASN A 30 -5.30 -6.23 29.84
N GLN A 31 -4.94 -5.62 28.71
CA GLN A 31 -5.25 -4.21 28.42
C GLN A 31 -6.74 -3.96 28.21
N SER A 32 -7.49 -4.94 27.68
CA SER A 32 -8.92 -4.79 27.44
C SER A 32 -9.74 -5.10 28.69
N LYS A 33 -10.87 -4.40 28.87
CA LYS A 33 -11.78 -4.66 30.00
C LYS A 33 -12.50 -6.00 29.89
N GLN A 34 -12.76 -6.47 28.66
CA GLN A 34 -13.58 -7.66 28.39
C GLN A 34 -12.89 -8.64 27.42
N LEU A 35 -12.82 -8.31 26.14
CA LEU A 35 -12.21 -9.13 25.08
C LEU A 35 -11.14 -8.33 24.35
N THR A 36 -10.06 -9.02 24.00
CA THR A 36 -8.97 -8.49 23.20
C THR A 36 -9.13 -8.98 21.77
N THR A 37 -9.29 -8.05 20.84
CA THR A 37 -9.36 -8.33 19.41
C THR A 37 -7.96 -8.51 18.86
N ILE A 38 -7.67 -9.67 18.27
CA ILE A 38 -6.41 -9.98 17.62
C ILE A 38 -6.66 -10.18 16.13
N SER A 39 -6.02 -9.36 15.29
CA SER A 39 -6.05 -9.53 13.83
C SER A 39 -5.10 -10.65 13.42
N ILE A 40 -5.62 -11.64 12.68
CA ILE A 40 -4.88 -12.80 12.17
C ILE A 40 -4.71 -12.62 10.66
N PRO A 41 -3.53 -12.23 10.18
CA PRO A 41 -3.32 -12.00 8.76
C PRO A 41 -3.29 -13.30 7.95
N SER A 42 -3.54 -13.18 6.65
CA SER A 42 -3.36 -14.29 5.71
C SER A 42 -1.93 -14.85 5.78
N GLY A 43 -1.81 -16.18 5.70
CA GLY A 43 -0.55 -16.91 5.84
C GLY A 43 -0.14 -17.24 7.28
N LEU A 44 -0.66 -16.53 8.30
CA LEU A 44 -0.30 -16.86 9.69
C LEU A 44 -0.87 -18.21 10.14
N VAL A 45 -2.14 -18.47 9.84
CA VAL A 45 -2.84 -19.75 10.13
C VAL A 45 -3.18 -20.49 8.84
N CYS A 46 -3.70 -19.77 7.86
CA CYS A 46 -4.09 -20.24 6.53
C CYS A 46 -4.19 -19.03 5.57
N GLU A 47 -4.63 -19.23 4.33
CA GLU A 47 -4.79 -18.13 3.36
C GLU A 47 -5.87 -17.09 3.71
N HIS A 48 -6.72 -17.36 4.70
CA HIS A 48 -7.78 -16.43 5.12
C HIS A 48 -7.32 -15.48 6.22
N SER A 49 -7.69 -14.21 6.10
CA SER A 49 -7.59 -13.23 7.17
C SER A 49 -8.90 -13.12 7.97
N PHE A 50 -8.77 -12.94 9.27
CA PHE A 50 -9.89 -12.86 10.20
C PHE A 50 -9.44 -12.24 11.53
N GLN A 51 -10.39 -11.83 12.36
CA GLN A 51 -10.13 -11.39 13.73
C GLN A 51 -10.58 -12.47 14.72
N ALA A 52 -9.83 -12.63 15.80
CA ALA A 52 -10.16 -13.49 16.93
C ALA A 52 -10.40 -12.63 18.17
N PHE A 53 -11.48 -12.91 18.90
CA PHE A 53 -11.78 -12.26 20.18
C PHE A 53 -11.34 -13.17 21.32
N VAL A 54 -10.29 -12.76 22.05
CA VAL A 54 -9.66 -13.54 23.11
C VAL A 54 -10.03 -12.95 24.47
N ASP A 55 -10.44 -13.79 25.41
CA ASP A 55 -10.73 -13.37 26.78
C ASP A 55 -9.49 -13.41 27.69
N LYS A 56 -9.69 -13.02 28.96
CA LYS A 56 -8.63 -13.02 29.99
C LYS A 56 -8.15 -14.41 30.42
N ASN A 57 -8.87 -15.47 30.02
CA ASN A 57 -8.47 -16.86 30.23
C ASN A 57 -7.75 -17.43 29.01
N PHE A 58 -7.33 -16.58 28.06
CA PHE A 58 -6.65 -16.96 26.83
C PHE A 58 -7.50 -17.86 25.92
N GLN A 59 -8.82 -17.82 26.09
CA GLN A 59 -9.77 -18.57 25.27
C GLN A 59 -10.37 -17.68 24.20
N VAL A 60 -10.43 -18.20 22.97
CA VAL A 60 -11.12 -17.51 21.88
C VAL A 60 -12.64 -17.66 22.08
N ARG A 61 -13.34 -16.54 22.15
CA ARG A 61 -14.80 -16.46 22.32
C ARG A 61 -15.56 -16.31 21.01
N GLY A 62 -14.90 -15.80 19.97
CA GLY A 62 -15.51 -15.64 18.67
C GLY A 62 -14.49 -15.30 17.60
N TYR A 63 -14.96 -15.37 16.36
CA TYR A 63 -14.21 -14.94 15.19
C TYR A 63 -15.07 -13.98 14.39
N GLN A 64 -14.42 -13.00 13.77
CA GLN A 64 -15.05 -12.15 12.76
C GLN A 64 -14.26 -12.31 11.47
N MET A 65 -14.96 -12.66 10.38
CA MET A 65 -14.35 -12.60 9.07
C MET A 65 -14.03 -11.15 8.74
N VAL A 66 -12.84 -10.94 8.22
CA VAL A 66 -12.44 -9.64 7.70
C VAL A 66 -12.89 -9.62 6.25
N ASP A 67 -13.91 -8.83 5.95
CA ASP A 67 -14.42 -8.67 4.57
C ASP A 67 -13.37 -8.00 3.67
N PHE A 68 -12.52 -7.15 4.27
CA PHE A 68 -11.45 -6.40 3.61
C PHE A 68 -10.21 -6.31 4.50
N GLU A 69 -9.09 -6.89 4.07
CA GLU A 69 -7.82 -6.80 4.77
C GLU A 69 -6.97 -5.66 4.18
N LEU A 70 -6.80 -4.57 4.94
CA LEU A 70 -6.08 -3.35 4.54
C LEU A 70 -4.56 -3.54 4.32
N SER A 71 -4.01 -4.75 4.51
CA SER A 71 -2.57 -5.01 4.30
C SER A 71 -2.18 -5.13 2.82
N LYS A 72 -3.14 -5.09 1.88
CA LYS A 72 -2.92 -5.03 0.43
C LYS A 72 -4.04 -4.24 -0.27
N MET A 73 -4.22 -2.96 0.06
CA MET A 73 -4.96 -2.09 -0.84
C MET A 73 -4.12 -1.90 -2.09
N GLU A 74 -4.42 -2.65 -3.15
CA GLU A 74 -4.08 -2.29 -4.52
C GLU A 74 -5.36 -1.73 -5.14
N ILE A 75 -5.42 -0.42 -5.33
CA ILE A 75 -6.56 0.25 -5.96
C ILE A 75 -6.31 0.25 -7.47
N TYR A 76 -7.26 -0.32 -8.22
CA TYR A 76 -7.37 -0.24 -9.67
C TYR A 76 -8.69 0.44 -10.01
N GLU A 77 -8.68 1.71 -10.43
CA GLU A 77 -9.89 2.41 -10.88
C GLU A 77 -9.98 2.47 -12.40
N GLY A 78 -10.62 1.44 -12.97
CA GLY A 78 -11.19 1.50 -14.31
C GLY A 78 -12.67 1.89 -14.26
N LYS A 79 -13.00 3.01 -14.93
CA LYS A 79 -14.34 3.58 -15.24
C LYS A 79 -14.96 4.54 -14.20
N SER A 80 -15.04 5.84 -14.52
CA SER A 80 -16.25 6.48 -15.08
C SER A 80 -16.08 8.01 -15.24
N ASP A 81 -16.79 8.55 -16.23
CA ASP A 81 -17.07 9.95 -16.60
C ASP A 81 -15.94 10.75 -17.27
N ILE A 82 -15.99 10.81 -18.61
CA ILE A 82 -14.98 11.44 -19.45
C ILE A 82 -15.64 12.25 -20.60
N SER A 83 -15.13 13.47 -20.81
CA SER A 83 -15.42 14.46 -21.84
C SER A 83 -14.63 14.23 -23.14
N GLU A 84 -15.00 14.88 -24.25
CA GLU A 84 -14.49 14.57 -25.61
C GLU A 84 -12.97 14.70 -25.81
N GLU A 85 -12.23 15.44 -24.98
CA GLU A 85 -10.76 15.53 -25.02
C GLU A 85 -10.05 14.35 -24.31
N GLU A 86 -10.73 13.64 -23.41
CA GLU A 86 -10.17 12.56 -22.59
C GLU A 86 -10.30 11.17 -23.27
N VAL A 87 -10.84 11.10 -24.49
CA VAL A 87 -11.15 9.84 -25.18
C VAL A 87 -9.90 9.11 -25.71
N GLU A 88 -8.91 9.83 -26.25
CA GLU A 88 -7.65 9.24 -26.72
C GLU A 88 -6.76 8.81 -25.53
N GLU A 89 -6.60 9.69 -24.53
CA GLU A 89 -5.80 9.42 -23.33
C GLU A 89 -6.37 8.24 -22.51
N ALA A 90 -7.70 8.09 -22.47
CA ALA A 90 -8.34 6.95 -21.82
C ALA A 90 -8.08 5.62 -22.52
N ASP A 91 -8.00 5.62 -23.86
CA ASP A 91 -7.77 4.41 -24.63
C ASP A 91 -6.32 3.92 -24.44
N ASP A 92 -5.35 4.83 -24.45
CA ASP A 92 -3.93 4.48 -24.25
C ASP A 92 -3.63 4.10 -22.80
N ILE A 93 -4.23 4.75 -21.81
CA ILE A 93 -4.18 4.31 -20.40
C ILE A 93 -4.77 2.90 -20.25
N SER A 94 -5.89 2.60 -20.94
CA SER A 94 -6.51 1.28 -20.85
C SER A 94 -5.66 0.18 -21.47
N LYS A 95 -4.98 0.48 -22.60
CA LYS A 95 -4.01 -0.42 -23.24
C LYS A 95 -2.78 -0.62 -22.35
N PHE A 96 -2.23 0.45 -21.80
CA PHE A 96 -1.08 0.40 -20.90
C PHE A 96 -1.38 -0.43 -19.65
N THR A 97 -2.48 -0.14 -18.94
CA THR A 97 -2.87 -0.89 -17.73
C THR A 97 -3.22 -2.36 -18.00
N SER A 98 -3.50 -2.72 -19.26
CA SER A 98 -3.74 -4.12 -19.68
C SER A 98 -2.50 -4.80 -20.29
N SER A 99 -1.37 -4.10 -20.38
CA SER A 99 -0.14 -4.60 -21.00
C SER A 99 0.68 -5.46 -20.03
N SER A 100 1.49 -6.39 -20.57
CA SER A 100 2.45 -7.16 -19.77
C SER A 100 3.52 -6.27 -19.14
N LEU A 101 3.86 -5.16 -19.79
CA LEU A 101 4.79 -4.16 -19.27
C LEU A 101 4.28 -3.56 -17.95
N PHE A 102 2.98 -3.25 -17.87
CA PHE A 102 2.40 -2.73 -16.63
C PHE A 102 2.43 -3.75 -15.49
N ASP A 103 2.17 -5.03 -15.78
CA ASP A 103 2.34 -6.11 -14.80
C ASP A 103 3.79 -6.25 -14.32
N GLU A 104 4.76 -6.13 -15.22
CA GLU A 104 6.19 -6.13 -14.88
C GLU A 104 6.57 -4.94 -13.99
N ILE A 105 6.06 -3.75 -14.30
CA ILE A 105 6.24 -2.55 -13.49
C ILE A 105 5.65 -2.78 -12.09
N ILE A 106 4.43 -3.30 -11.97
CA ILE A 106 3.80 -3.58 -10.67
C ILE A 106 4.63 -4.60 -9.88
N ASN A 107 5.10 -5.66 -10.52
CA ASN A 107 5.95 -6.66 -9.84
C ASN A 107 7.27 -6.05 -9.36
N LEU A 108 7.86 -5.15 -10.14
CA LEU A 108 9.04 -4.40 -9.72
C LEU A 108 8.74 -3.50 -8.51
N LEU A 109 7.60 -2.79 -8.51
CA LEU A 109 7.16 -1.96 -7.41
C LEU A 109 6.95 -2.77 -6.12
N ARG A 110 6.30 -3.93 -6.21
CA ARG A 110 6.11 -4.85 -5.08
C ARG A 110 7.46 -5.29 -4.50
N GLY A 111 8.41 -5.65 -5.35
CA GLY A 111 9.77 -6.04 -4.92
C GLY A 111 10.55 -4.92 -4.23
N PHE A 112 10.27 -3.65 -4.56
CA PHE A 112 10.87 -2.50 -3.85
C PHE A 112 10.21 -2.24 -2.48
N VAL A 113 8.90 -2.46 -2.34
CA VAL A 113 8.17 -2.27 -1.08
C VAL A 113 8.55 -3.32 -0.02
N ASP A 114 8.95 -4.52 -0.44
CA ASP A 114 9.45 -5.55 0.49
C ASP A 114 10.78 -5.15 1.17
N ASP A 115 11.49 -4.17 0.64
CA ASP A 115 12.64 -3.54 1.31
C ASP A 115 12.13 -2.62 2.42
N LYS A 116 12.50 -2.90 3.68
CA LYS A 116 11.87 -2.39 4.94
C LYS A 116 11.80 -0.86 5.09
N ASP A 117 12.36 -0.13 4.15
CA ASP A 117 12.46 1.31 4.13
C ASP A 117 11.52 1.99 3.11
N ILE A 118 10.90 1.24 2.21
CA ILE A 118 9.84 1.70 1.31
C ILE A 118 8.51 1.19 1.87
N LEU A 119 7.64 2.10 2.27
CA LEU A 119 6.35 1.78 2.90
C LEU A 119 5.22 1.57 1.89
N GLY A 120 5.41 2.01 0.65
CA GLY A 120 4.45 1.83 -0.42
C GLY A 120 4.86 2.58 -1.69
N SER A 121 4.14 2.29 -2.76
CA SER A 121 4.33 2.86 -4.09
C SER A 121 2.99 3.21 -4.74
N ALA A 122 2.97 4.12 -5.71
CA ALA A 122 1.81 4.36 -6.56
C ALA A 122 2.22 4.75 -7.98
N ILE A 123 1.33 4.46 -8.92
CA ILE A 123 1.32 4.99 -10.28
C ILE A 123 0.04 5.81 -10.40
N LEU A 124 0.18 7.09 -10.69
CA LEU A 124 -0.93 8.01 -10.88
C LEU A 124 -0.87 8.57 -12.31
N THR A 125 -2.00 8.94 -12.89
CA THR A 125 -1.99 9.77 -14.10
C THR A 125 -1.47 11.17 -13.75
N VAL A 126 -1.12 11.95 -14.77
CA VAL A 126 -0.71 13.36 -14.58
C VAL A 126 -1.80 14.22 -13.94
N ASN A 127 -3.07 13.80 -14.07
CA ASN A 127 -4.23 14.44 -13.48
C ASN A 127 -4.52 13.99 -12.04
N GLY A 128 -3.73 13.06 -11.48
CA GLY A 128 -3.88 12.57 -10.11
C GLY A 128 -4.75 11.32 -9.95
N LYS A 129 -5.30 10.76 -11.03
CA LYS A 129 -6.07 9.51 -10.99
C LYS A 129 -5.17 8.31 -10.67
N VAL A 130 -5.64 7.37 -9.86
CA VAL A 130 -4.85 6.20 -9.47
C VAL A 130 -4.90 5.10 -10.54
N LEU A 131 -3.74 4.71 -11.07
CA LEU A 131 -3.58 3.51 -11.91
C LEU A 131 -3.18 2.29 -11.08
N TYR A 132 -2.33 2.52 -10.08
CA TYR A 132 -1.90 1.53 -9.10
C TYR A 132 -1.54 2.24 -7.80
N SER A 133 -1.80 1.64 -6.64
CA SER A 133 -1.27 2.13 -5.38
C SER A 133 -1.20 1.04 -4.33
N SER A 134 -0.10 0.96 -3.59
CA SER A 134 0.05 0.25 -2.32
C SER A 134 0.20 1.21 -1.13
N LEU A 135 -0.08 2.50 -1.34
CA LEU A 135 0.11 3.53 -0.31
C LEU A 135 -0.96 3.43 0.79
N PRO A 136 -0.62 3.81 2.04
CA PRO A 136 -1.63 4.02 3.08
C PRO A 136 -2.66 5.07 2.64
N GLN A 137 -3.94 4.82 2.91
CA GLN A 137 -5.07 5.62 2.40
C GLN A 137 -4.93 7.15 2.62
N ASN A 138 -4.52 7.56 3.82
CA ASN A 138 -4.33 8.98 4.14
C ASN A 138 -3.20 9.61 3.30
N THR A 139 -2.13 8.85 3.05
CA THR A 139 -1.01 9.29 2.22
C THR A 139 -1.41 9.35 0.75
N LEU A 140 -2.18 8.36 0.28
CA LEU A 140 -2.70 8.34 -1.09
C LEU A 140 -3.61 9.55 -1.34
N PHE A 141 -4.61 9.79 -0.49
CA PHE A 141 -5.54 10.91 -0.65
C PHE A 141 -4.82 12.26 -0.67
N SER A 142 -3.86 12.45 0.25
CA SER A 142 -3.06 13.68 0.30
C SER A 142 -2.20 13.86 -0.95
N THR A 143 -1.69 12.75 -1.50
CA THR A 143 -0.87 12.74 -2.72
C THR A 143 -1.71 13.03 -3.97
N MET A 144 -2.89 12.42 -4.11
CA MET A 144 -3.82 12.65 -5.22
C MET A 144 -4.23 14.12 -5.27
N LYS A 145 -4.69 14.66 -4.14
CA LYS A 145 -5.12 16.07 -4.02
C LYS A 145 -4.02 17.05 -4.40
N GLU A 146 -2.77 16.75 -4.03
CA GLU A 146 -1.62 17.57 -4.39
C GLU A 146 -1.37 17.59 -5.91
N PHE A 147 -1.55 16.45 -6.61
CA PHE A 147 -1.42 16.39 -8.07
C PHE A 147 -2.61 17.02 -8.80
N GLU A 148 -3.84 16.83 -8.31
CA GLU A 148 -5.04 17.50 -8.83
C GLU A 148 -4.86 19.03 -8.80
N VAL A 149 -4.48 19.59 -7.65
CA VAL A 149 -4.27 21.04 -7.49
C VAL A 149 -3.14 21.55 -8.40
N ARG A 150 -2.10 20.77 -8.64
CA ARG A 150 -1.00 21.14 -9.56
C ARG A 150 -1.45 21.15 -11.00
N ASN A 151 -2.28 20.19 -11.38
CA ASN A 151 -2.85 20.11 -12.71
C ASN A 151 -3.80 21.29 -12.97
N GLU A 152 -4.71 21.57 -12.04
CA GLU A 152 -5.60 22.74 -12.08
C GLU A 152 -4.84 24.06 -12.25
N LYS A 153 -3.73 24.21 -11.52
CA LYS A 153 -2.86 25.40 -11.57
C LYS A 153 -1.90 25.42 -12.77
N LYS A 154 -1.98 24.43 -13.67
CA LYS A 154 -1.10 24.27 -14.84
C LYS A 154 0.39 24.35 -14.48
N LEU A 155 0.78 23.76 -13.34
CA LEU A 155 2.17 23.70 -12.88
C LEU A 155 2.99 22.62 -13.62
N VAL A 156 2.80 22.53 -14.94
CA VAL A 156 3.31 21.49 -15.85
C VAL A 156 4.84 21.39 -15.83
N ALA A 157 5.54 22.46 -15.43
CA ALA A 157 7.00 22.47 -15.34
C ALA A 157 7.56 21.61 -14.18
N VAL A 158 6.74 21.20 -13.21
CA VAL A 158 7.20 20.50 -12.00
C VAL A 158 7.21 18.99 -12.22
N ARG A 159 8.35 18.46 -12.70
CA ARG A 159 8.53 17.03 -12.98
C ARG A 159 8.66 16.12 -11.75
N ARG A 160 8.87 16.69 -10.56
CA ARG A 160 9.16 15.94 -9.33
C ARG A 160 8.55 16.58 -8.10
N MET A 161 8.22 15.75 -7.13
CA MET A 161 7.75 16.17 -5.82
C MET A 161 8.58 15.51 -4.73
N PHE A 162 8.87 16.29 -3.68
CA PHE A 162 9.54 15.82 -2.48
C PHE A 162 8.81 16.42 -1.28
N LEU A 163 8.16 15.58 -0.47
CA LEU A 163 7.44 15.99 0.73
C LEU A 163 7.97 15.24 1.95
N GLU A 164 8.02 15.92 3.08
CA GLU A 164 8.13 15.31 4.39
C GLU A 164 6.79 15.49 5.11
N LEU A 165 6.16 14.40 5.53
CA LEU A 165 4.87 14.40 6.21
C LEU A 165 5.06 14.65 7.72
N GLU A 166 4.00 15.01 8.43
CA GLU A 166 4.06 15.28 9.88
C GLU A 166 4.63 14.11 10.70
N ASN A 167 4.37 12.88 10.25
CA ASN A 167 4.90 11.66 10.85
C ASN A 167 6.33 11.32 10.38
N ARG A 168 7.02 12.26 9.73
CA ARG A 168 8.38 12.17 9.17
C ARG A 168 8.56 11.17 8.05
N MET A 169 7.47 10.62 7.49
CA MET A 169 7.56 9.84 6.26
C MET A 169 7.94 10.77 5.10
N THR A 170 8.73 10.25 4.17
CA THR A 170 9.11 10.98 2.97
C THR A 170 8.29 10.49 1.79
N VAL A 171 7.78 11.40 0.97
CA VAL A 171 7.12 11.10 -0.31
C VAL A 171 7.97 11.68 -1.43
N CYS A 172 8.40 10.83 -2.36
CA CYS A 172 9.08 11.27 -3.57
C CYS A 172 8.24 10.88 -4.79
N SER A 173 8.12 11.78 -5.75
CA SER A 173 7.52 11.46 -7.05
C SER A 173 8.40 11.84 -8.23
N ASN A 174 8.22 11.10 -9.32
CA ASN A 174 8.88 11.34 -10.60
C ASN A 174 7.86 11.16 -11.73
N TYR A 175 7.75 12.17 -12.58
CA TYR A 175 7.06 12.06 -13.85
C TYR A 175 7.79 11.04 -14.75
N MET A 176 7.04 10.21 -15.44
CA MET A 176 7.50 9.21 -16.39
C MET A 176 6.66 9.27 -17.67
N ASP A 177 7.32 8.95 -18.79
CA ASP A 177 6.75 8.86 -20.13
C ASP A 177 7.17 7.51 -20.68
N LEU A 178 6.21 6.64 -20.97
CA LEU A 178 6.43 5.25 -21.42
C LEU A 178 5.26 4.84 -22.32
N ASP A 179 5.57 4.32 -23.52
CA ASP A 179 4.56 3.86 -24.50
C ASP A 179 3.41 4.86 -24.73
N GLU A 180 3.77 6.12 -24.97
CA GLU A 180 2.83 7.23 -25.21
C GLU A 180 1.94 7.57 -23.99
N VAL A 181 2.14 6.91 -22.85
CA VAL A 181 1.44 7.17 -21.60
C VAL A 181 2.33 7.93 -20.63
N ASN A 182 1.79 9.07 -20.18
CA ASN A 182 2.39 9.89 -19.15
C ASN A 182 1.81 9.54 -17.78
N PHE A 183 2.69 9.23 -16.83
CA PHE A 183 2.27 8.91 -15.47
C PHE A 183 3.25 9.44 -14.42
N ILE A 184 2.81 9.45 -13.18
CA ILE A 184 3.57 9.87 -12.02
C ILE A 184 3.84 8.63 -11.16
N LEU A 185 5.12 8.30 -11.03
CA LEU A 185 5.58 7.29 -10.10
C LEU A 185 5.80 7.91 -8.73
N VAL A 186 5.22 7.33 -7.69
CA VAL A 186 5.33 7.78 -6.30
C VAL A 186 5.91 6.66 -5.44
N LEU A 187 6.85 7.01 -4.56
CA LEU A 187 7.32 6.16 -3.48
C LEU A 187 7.19 6.86 -2.14
N VAL A 188 6.74 6.12 -1.13
CA VAL A 188 6.66 6.57 0.26
C VAL A 188 7.67 5.78 1.08
N TYR A 189 8.45 6.49 1.88
CA TYR A 189 9.55 5.92 2.65
C TYR A 189 9.34 6.05 4.15
N SER A 190 9.97 5.14 4.87
CA SER A 190 10.03 5.18 6.32
C SER A 190 10.78 6.43 6.80
N PRO A 191 10.53 6.89 8.04
CA PRO A 191 11.25 8.04 8.61
C PRO A 191 12.77 7.91 8.69
N LYS A 192 13.31 6.71 8.42
CA LYS A 192 14.77 6.47 8.38
C LYS A 192 15.40 6.98 7.09
N ILE A 193 14.62 7.04 6.01
CA ILE A 193 15.11 7.45 4.70
C ILE A 193 14.98 8.97 4.57
N LYS A 194 16.12 9.63 4.41
CA LYS A 194 16.17 11.06 4.09
C LYS A 194 15.80 11.29 2.63
N LEU A 195 15.25 12.46 2.32
CA LEU A 195 14.85 12.89 0.96
C LEU A 195 15.90 12.58 -0.12
N GLY A 196 17.18 12.83 0.13
CA GLY A 196 18.25 12.54 -0.83
C GLY A 196 18.38 11.05 -1.19
N MET A 197 18.26 10.17 -0.19
CA MET A 197 18.27 8.72 -0.40
C MET A 197 16.99 8.25 -1.07
N GLY A 198 15.84 8.78 -0.67
CA GLY A 198 14.56 8.49 -1.34
C GLY A 198 14.60 8.89 -2.82
N ASN A 199 15.15 10.06 -3.16
CA ASN A 199 15.33 10.47 -4.55
C ASN A 199 16.28 9.52 -5.32
N LEU A 200 17.36 9.05 -4.69
CA LEU A 200 18.27 8.10 -5.31
C LEU A 200 17.57 6.77 -5.64
N LEU A 201 16.83 6.22 -4.67
CA LEU A 201 16.06 4.97 -4.84
C LEU A 201 14.98 5.11 -5.92
N LEU A 202 14.23 6.22 -5.90
CA LEU A 202 13.23 6.51 -6.92
C LEU A 202 13.85 6.59 -8.33
N ARG A 203 15.03 7.21 -8.47
CA ARG A 203 15.74 7.27 -9.76
C ARG A 203 16.23 5.90 -10.21
N GLN A 204 16.69 5.05 -9.30
CA GLN A 204 17.09 3.69 -9.63
C GLN A 204 15.90 2.87 -10.11
N LEU A 205 14.75 3.00 -9.44
CA LEU A 205 13.50 2.37 -9.87
C LEU A 205 13.04 2.88 -11.23
N ALA A 206 12.99 4.21 -11.43
CA ALA A 206 12.59 4.81 -12.70
C ALA A 206 13.46 4.32 -13.86
N LYS A 207 14.79 4.27 -13.69
CA LYS A 207 15.71 3.71 -14.69
C LYS A 207 15.47 2.24 -14.99
N LYS A 208 15.10 1.44 -13.98
CA LYS A 208 14.75 0.02 -14.18
C LYS A 208 13.47 -0.10 -15.00
N ILE A 209 12.46 0.72 -14.71
CA ILE A 209 11.21 0.77 -15.48
C ILE A 209 11.49 1.19 -16.93
N GLU A 210 12.28 2.25 -17.13
CA GLU A 210 12.70 2.70 -18.48
C GLU A 210 13.43 1.60 -19.26
N SER A 211 14.13 0.67 -18.59
CA SER A 211 14.82 -0.45 -19.24
C SER A 211 13.95 -1.68 -19.52
N LEU A 212 12.67 -1.67 -19.11
CA LEU A 212 11.70 -2.71 -19.46
C LEU A 212 11.08 -2.48 -20.85
N ASN A 213 11.24 -1.28 -21.40
CA ASN A 213 10.88 -0.90 -22.77
C ASN A 213 12.09 -1.09 -23.69
#